data_AF-A0A0Q9QT87-F1
#
_entry.id   AF-A0A0Q9QT87-F1
#
_cell.length_a   1.000
_cell.length_b   1.000
_cell.length_c   1.000
_cell.angle_alpha   90.00
_cell.angle_beta   90.00
_cell.angle_gamma   90.00
#
_symmetry.space_group_name_H-M   'P 1'
#
loop_
_entity.id
_entity.type
_entity.pdbx_description
1 polymer ?
#
loop_
_entity_poly.entity_id
_entity_poly.type
_entity_poly.pdbx_seq_one_letter_code
_entity_poly.pdbx_strand_id
1 'polypeptide(L)'
;MSESVNLPALGESVTEGTVTRWLKQVGDRVEVDEPLLEVSTDKVDTEIPSPIAGVIEEILVAEDETAEVGAPLVRIGDGSGGSDSSDSGDSGVEPSSGDAAENAGGDQPVEQSEEEAETPPTQESKEAEGSTEAAGGGQGTEVTLPALGESVTEGTVTRWLKAVGDDVEVDEPLLEVSTDKVDTEIPSPVAGTLQEIRVNEDETAEVGSVLAVIGSAGAAPAQAEPKSAEPVAAAPSAEREEPTAEPEAGRPESEPQPEPSGSTEPTEAKEAPAPAKSPSDEATGSDSVYVTPLVRKLANQHGVDLSSIKGTGVGGRIRKQDVLDGAESSKASQQDAPSAAPSAPAPAPASAPAASKLRGTVEKAPRIRQTIARRMRESLEVSAQLTQVIEVDMTRVARLRAKAKETFQAQNSAKLTFLPFIAKAVTEALKQHAKLNASFDEEAKEVTYHDAEHLAIAVDTEKGLLVPVINDAGNLNLAGLAKKIADVGARTRSGKIGPDELSGGTFTITNIGSVGALFDTPIINQPQVGILGTGAIVKRPVVVTDADGDDTIAIRSMMYLSLTYDHRLVDGADAGRFLQALKSRLEEGAFEADLGL
;
A
#
# COMPACT_ATOMS: atom_id res chain seq x y z
N MET A 1 -36.15 17.58 -47.61
CA MET A 1 -34.84 17.11 -47.11
C MET A 1 -35.11 16.31 -45.85
N SER A 2 -34.43 15.18 -45.71
CA SER A 2 -34.60 14.28 -44.57
C SER A 2 -33.29 14.19 -43.80
N GLU A 3 -33.36 14.50 -42.51
CA GLU A 3 -32.22 14.53 -41.60
C GLU A 3 -32.33 13.35 -40.63
N SER A 4 -31.19 12.79 -40.23
CA SER A 4 -31.15 11.65 -39.30
C SER A 4 -30.85 12.15 -37.89
N VAL A 5 -31.66 11.74 -36.93
CA VAL A 5 -31.44 11.97 -35.51
C VAL A 5 -30.68 10.77 -34.96
N ASN A 6 -29.52 11.03 -34.37
CA ASN A 6 -28.63 10.00 -33.85
C ASN A 6 -28.70 9.94 -32.31
N LEU A 7 -28.33 8.81 -31.72
CA LEU A 7 -28.25 8.67 -30.26
C LEU A 7 -27.20 9.66 -29.70
N PRO A 8 -27.57 10.63 -28.85
CA PRO A 8 -26.62 11.56 -28.26
C PRO A 8 -25.75 10.85 -27.20
N ALA A 9 -24.63 11.48 -26.81
CA ALA A 9 -23.84 11.00 -25.69
C ALA A 9 -24.61 11.18 -24.37
N LEU A 10 -24.96 10.08 -23.71
CA LEU A 10 -25.74 10.07 -22.46
C LEU A 10 -24.88 10.13 -21.18
N GLY A 11 -23.56 10.30 -21.34
CA GLY A 11 -22.59 10.47 -20.26
C GLY A 11 -21.17 10.24 -20.76
N GLU A 12 -20.15 10.62 -19.99
CA GLU A 12 -18.74 10.44 -20.36
C GLU A 12 -18.30 8.96 -20.45
N SER A 13 -19.11 8.04 -19.91
CA SER A 13 -18.84 6.60 -19.82
C SER A 13 -19.92 5.70 -20.45
N VAL A 14 -20.89 6.28 -21.17
CA VAL A 14 -21.97 5.52 -21.82
C VAL A 14 -21.67 5.38 -23.31
N THR A 15 -21.48 4.15 -23.79
CA THR A 15 -21.12 3.84 -25.19
C THR A 15 -22.30 3.38 -26.04
N GLU A 16 -23.35 2.85 -25.42
CA GLU A 16 -24.55 2.32 -26.06
C GLU A 16 -25.79 2.51 -25.18
N GLY A 17 -26.98 2.40 -25.76
CA GLY A 17 -28.26 2.42 -25.06
C GLY A 17 -29.32 1.59 -25.78
N THR A 18 -30.22 0.98 -25.02
CA THR A 18 -31.33 0.16 -25.56
C THR A 18 -32.61 0.97 -25.62
N VAL A 19 -33.26 0.99 -26.78
CA VAL A 19 -34.54 1.67 -26.99
C VAL A 19 -35.63 0.90 -26.24
N THR A 20 -36.11 1.42 -25.12
CA THR A 20 -37.18 0.76 -24.36
C THR A 20 -38.55 1.05 -24.94
N ARG A 21 -38.74 2.22 -25.56
CA ARG A 21 -40.04 2.65 -26.08
C ARG A 21 -39.99 3.82 -27.05
N TRP A 22 -40.76 3.76 -28.13
CA TRP A 22 -41.05 4.91 -28.98
C TRP A 22 -42.26 5.71 -28.47
N LEU A 23 -42.10 7.03 -28.35
CA LEU A 23 -43.16 7.97 -27.97
C LEU A 23 -43.88 8.59 -29.18
N LYS A 24 -43.29 8.44 -30.37
CA LYS A 24 -43.76 8.94 -31.67
C LYS A 24 -43.67 7.84 -32.73
N GLN A 25 -44.59 7.82 -33.68
CA GLN A 25 -44.67 6.81 -34.75
C GLN A 25 -44.33 7.40 -36.12
N VAL A 26 -44.05 6.53 -37.10
CA VAL A 26 -43.86 6.94 -38.50
C VAL A 26 -45.11 7.66 -39.01
N GLY A 27 -44.93 8.87 -39.54
CA GLY A 27 -46.00 9.79 -39.95
C GLY A 27 -46.38 10.84 -38.89
N ASP A 28 -45.92 10.73 -37.65
CA ASP A 28 -46.16 11.76 -36.63
C ASP A 28 -45.33 13.01 -36.88
N ARG A 29 -45.91 14.17 -36.56
CA ARG A 29 -45.22 15.45 -36.52
C ARG A 29 -44.56 15.67 -35.16
N VAL A 30 -43.34 16.19 -35.18
CA VAL A 30 -42.51 16.44 -33.99
C VAL A 30 -41.96 17.87 -34.05
N GLU A 31 -41.94 18.56 -32.92
CA GLU A 31 -41.30 19.88 -32.76
C GLU A 31 -39.87 19.77 -32.18
N VAL A 32 -39.07 20.84 -32.28
CA VAL A 32 -37.74 20.88 -31.65
C VAL A 32 -37.89 20.75 -30.13
N ASP A 33 -36.99 19.99 -29.50
CA ASP A 33 -36.96 19.64 -28.09
C ASP A 33 -38.12 18.73 -27.60
N GLU A 34 -38.98 18.23 -28.49
CA GLU A 34 -40.05 17.29 -28.15
C GLU A 34 -39.52 15.84 -28.02
N PRO A 35 -39.90 15.06 -26.98
CA PRO A 35 -39.38 13.70 -26.76
C PRO A 35 -39.85 12.71 -27.85
N LEU A 36 -38.88 11.95 -28.37
CA LEU A 36 -39.05 10.96 -29.46
C LEU A 36 -39.17 9.52 -28.94
N LEU A 37 -38.27 9.14 -28.04
CA LEU A 37 -38.14 7.79 -27.49
C LEU A 37 -37.54 7.81 -26.07
N GLU A 38 -37.77 6.73 -25.34
CA GLU A 38 -37.09 6.39 -24.08
C GLU A 38 -35.92 5.43 -24.40
N VAL A 39 -34.75 5.71 -23.81
CA VAL A 39 -33.55 4.86 -23.91
C VAL A 39 -33.07 4.50 -22.51
N SER A 40 -32.86 3.21 -22.28
CA SER A 40 -32.25 2.69 -21.05
C SER A 40 -30.76 2.44 -21.24
N THR A 41 -29.98 2.86 -20.26
CA THR A 41 -28.52 2.66 -20.21
C THR A 41 -28.14 1.95 -18.91
N ASP A 42 -26.89 1.52 -18.79
CA ASP A 42 -26.40 0.87 -17.58
C ASP A 42 -26.38 1.79 -16.33
N LYS A 43 -26.57 3.11 -16.50
CA LYS A 43 -26.63 4.10 -15.42
C LYS A 43 -28.04 4.66 -15.17
N VAL A 44 -28.76 5.02 -16.22
CA VAL A 44 -30.04 5.76 -16.15
C VAL A 44 -30.94 5.49 -17.36
N ASP A 45 -32.25 5.60 -17.16
CA ASP A 45 -33.22 5.76 -18.24
C ASP A 45 -33.33 7.25 -18.62
N THR A 46 -33.42 7.58 -19.92
CA THR A 46 -33.46 8.97 -20.39
C THR A 46 -34.33 9.11 -21.65
N GLU A 47 -35.16 10.14 -21.70
CA GLU A 47 -35.92 10.53 -22.89
C GLU A 47 -35.02 11.30 -23.88
N ILE A 48 -35.04 10.92 -25.15
CA ILE A 48 -34.27 11.59 -26.21
C ILE A 48 -35.16 12.63 -26.91
N PRO A 49 -34.88 13.95 -26.79
CA PRO A 49 -35.61 14.99 -27.49
C PRO A 49 -35.18 15.12 -28.97
N SER A 50 -36.09 15.57 -29.82
CA SER A 50 -35.79 15.84 -31.24
C SER A 50 -34.97 17.12 -31.42
N PRO A 51 -33.78 17.09 -32.05
CA PRO A 51 -33.01 18.30 -32.34
C PRO A 51 -33.61 19.15 -33.48
N ILE A 52 -34.61 18.62 -34.19
CA ILE A 52 -35.21 19.22 -35.39
C ILE A 52 -36.73 19.03 -35.41
N ALA A 53 -37.45 19.95 -36.07
CA ALA A 53 -38.89 19.83 -36.29
C ALA A 53 -39.19 19.24 -37.68
N GLY A 54 -40.15 18.33 -37.76
CA GLY A 54 -40.55 17.69 -39.02
C GLY A 54 -41.57 16.57 -38.83
N VAL A 55 -41.60 15.64 -39.79
CA VAL A 55 -42.43 14.43 -39.76
C VAL A 55 -41.50 13.21 -39.76
N ILE A 56 -41.77 12.23 -38.90
CA ILE A 56 -41.00 10.97 -38.89
C ILE A 56 -41.27 10.20 -40.19
N GLU A 57 -40.23 9.97 -40.99
CA GLU A 57 -40.32 9.24 -42.26
C GLU A 57 -39.96 7.75 -42.10
N GLU A 58 -38.98 7.43 -41.24
CA GLU A 58 -38.46 6.07 -41.05
C GLU A 58 -37.84 5.92 -39.65
N ILE A 59 -38.23 4.89 -38.90
CA ILE A 59 -37.56 4.46 -37.67
C ILE A 59 -36.49 3.43 -38.05
N LEU A 60 -35.25 3.64 -37.60
CA LEU A 60 -34.08 2.84 -37.99
C LEU A 60 -33.65 1.82 -36.92
N VAL A 61 -34.11 2.00 -35.68
CA VAL A 61 -33.84 1.13 -34.53
C VAL A 61 -35.18 0.81 -33.85
N ALA A 62 -35.49 -0.47 -33.68
CA ALA A 62 -36.75 -0.96 -33.13
C ALA A 62 -36.84 -0.79 -31.60
N GLU A 63 -38.03 -1.01 -31.03
CA GLU A 63 -38.14 -1.24 -29.57
C GLU A 63 -37.41 -2.54 -29.20
N ASP A 64 -36.83 -2.56 -28.00
CA ASP A 64 -35.94 -3.62 -27.48
C ASP A 64 -34.59 -3.81 -28.23
N GLU A 65 -34.20 -2.88 -29.11
CA GLU A 65 -32.93 -2.91 -29.85
C GLU A 65 -31.88 -1.95 -29.26
N THR A 66 -30.61 -2.35 -29.27
CA THR A 66 -29.47 -1.59 -28.73
C THR A 66 -28.75 -0.80 -29.83
N ALA A 67 -28.47 0.47 -29.57
CA ALA A 67 -27.76 1.37 -30.48
C ALA A 67 -26.52 2.00 -29.80
N GLU A 68 -25.42 2.10 -30.55
CA GLU A 68 -24.21 2.81 -30.12
C GLU A 68 -24.41 4.34 -30.13
N VAL A 69 -23.69 5.06 -29.27
CA VAL A 69 -23.69 6.53 -29.26
C VAL A 69 -23.20 7.06 -30.62
N GLY A 70 -24.01 7.92 -31.24
CA GLY A 70 -23.79 8.43 -32.59
C GLY A 70 -24.44 7.60 -33.71
N ALA A 71 -25.05 6.45 -33.43
CA ALA A 71 -25.81 5.68 -34.43
C ALA A 71 -27.15 6.38 -34.77
N PRO A 72 -27.64 6.31 -36.02
CA PRO A 72 -28.88 6.94 -36.45
C PRO A 72 -30.12 6.15 -35.97
N LEU A 73 -31.00 6.81 -35.22
CA LEU A 73 -32.20 6.20 -34.61
C LEU A 73 -33.46 6.37 -35.48
N VAL A 74 -33.63 7.55 -36.07
CA VAL A 74 -34.84 7.93 -36.83
C VAL A 74 -34.51 8.97 -37.88
N ARG A 75 -35.22 8.92 -39.01
CA ARG A 75 -35.15 9.94 -40.07
C ARG A 75 -36.39 10.83 -40.05
N ILE A 76 -36.17 12.13 -39.99
CA ILE A 76 -37.21 13.16 -39.93
C ILE A 76 -37.12 14.04 -41.17
N GLY A 77 -38.23 14.21 -41.87
CA GLY A 77 -38.33 15.01 -43.09
C GLY A 77 -39.23 16.23 -42.97
N ASP A 78 -39.12 17.14 -43.95
CA ASP A 78 -39.95 18.34 -44.06
C ASP A 78 -41.42 18.09 -44.48
N GLY A 79 -41.82 16.81 -44.64
CA GLY A 79 -43.17 16.41 -45.02
C GLY A 79 -43.51 16.56 -46.51
N SER A 80 -42.51 16.80 -47.38
CA SER A 80 -42.73 16.91 -48.83
C SER A 80 -42.71 15.58 -49.60
N GLY A 81 -42.50 14.45 -48.92
CA GLY A 81 -42.53 13.10 -49.51
C GLY A 81 -43.81 12.35 -49.15
N GLY A 82 -44.71 12.12 -50.12
CA GLY A 82 -45.93 11.34 -49.92
C GLY A 82 -46.19 10.37 -51.08
N SER A 83 -46.82 9.23 -50.75
CA SER A 83 -47.04 8.02 -51.57
C SER A 83 -45.75 7.25 -51.91
N ASP A 84 -45.61 5.98 -51.54
CA ASP A 84 -46.55 4.90 -51.87
C ASP A 84 -46.94 3.97 -50.71
N SER A 85 -48.15 3.42 -50.75
CA SER A 85 -48.62 2.38 -49.82
C SER A 85 -49.50 1.33 -50.52
N SER A 86 -49.03 0.08 -50.53
CA SER A 86 -49.81 -1.16 -50.76
C SER A 86 -48.88 -2.38 -50.68
N ASP A 87 -49.30 -3.59 -50.34
CA ASP A 87 -50.40 -4.06 -49.48
C ASP A 87 -50.15 -5.56 -49.15
N SER A 88 -50.61 -6.01 -47.97
CA SER A 88 -50.95 -7.38 -47.55
C SER A 88 -50.08 -8.62 -47.89
N GLY A 89 -49.82 -9.46 -46.87
CA GLY A 89 -49.28 -10.83 -47.03
C GLY A 89 -49.09 -11.60 -45.71
N ASP A 90 -50.09 -12.37 -45.29
CA ASP A 90 -50.17 -13.04 -43.96
C ASP A 90 -49.72 -14.53 -43.95
N SER A 91 -49.41 -15.04 -42.75
CA SER A 91 -49.38 -16.46 -42.31
C SER A 91 -48.37 -17.47 -42.89
N GLY A 92 -47.50 -18.00 -42.00
CA GLY A 92 -47.75 -19.36 -41.48
C GLY A 92 -46.75 -20.51 -41.75
N VAL A 93 -46.12 -20.99 -40.65
CA VAL A 93 -45.82 -22.41 -40.27
C VAL A 93 -44.84 -23.26 -41.11
N GLU A 94 -43.87 -23.88 -40.40
CA GLU A 94 -42.98 -25.01 -40.76
C GLU A 94 -43.75 -26.33 -41.15
N PRO A 95 -43.14 -27.50 -41.51
CA PRO A 95 -41.72 -27.91 -41.45
C PRO A 95 -41.17 -28.75 -42.65
N SER A 96 -39.89 -29.17 -42.58
CA SER A 96 -39.44 -30.60 -42.66
C SER A 96 -38.06 -30.81 -43.33
N SER A 97 -37.19 -31.60 -42.67
CA SER A 97 -36.13 -32.51 -43.21
C SER A 97 -35.18 -32.01 -44.33
N GLY A 98 -33.85 -32.08 -44.25
CA GLY A 98 -32.96 -32.90 -43.41
C GLY A 98 -32.40 -34.12 -44.16
N ASP A 99 -31.11 -34.09 -44.52
CA ASP A 99 -30.17 -35.23 -44.54
C ASP A 99 -28.71 -34.70 -44.62
N ALA A 100 -27.70 -35.56 -44.60
CA ALA A 100 -26.32 -35.21 -44.21
C ALA A 100 -25.20 -35.71 -45.15
N ALA A 101 -23.96 -35.31 -44.79
CA ALA A 101 -22.66 -35.94 -45.07
C ALA A 101 -21.89 -35.64 -46.39
N GLU A 102 -20.65 -35.17 -46.19
CA GLU A 102 -19.36 -35.54 -46.82
C GLU A 102 -19.21 -35.68 -48.35
N ASN A 103 -18.19 -35.01 -48.93
CA ASN A 103 -16.85 -35.63 -49.16
C ASN A 103 -15.78 -34.60 -49.61
N ALA A 104 -14.51 -35.02 -49.68
CA ALA A 104 -13.29 -34.21 -49.92
C ALA A 104 -12.44 -34.64 -51.15
N GLY A 105 -11.36 -33.88 -51.43
CA GLY A 105 -10.25 -34.19 -52.37
C GLY A 105 -10.50 -33.73 -53.83
N GLY A 106 -9.57 -33.20 -54.64
CA GLY A 106 -8.11 -32.96 -54.68
C GLY A 106 -7.84 -32.11 -55.96
N ASP A 107 -6.66 -31.88 -56.55
CA ASP A 107 -5.29 -32.40 -56.40
C ASP A 107 -4.26 -31.53 -57.22
N GLN A 108 -3.13 -31.09 -56.63
CA GLN A 108 -1.74 -30.99 -57.21
C GLN A 108 -1.36 -30.15 -58.48
N PRO A 109 -0.05 -30.00 -58.91
CA PRO A 109 1.30 -30.28 -58.30
C PRO A 109 2.45 -29.22 -58.55
N VAL A 110 3.72 -29.60 -58.20
CA VAL A 110 5.12 -29.16 -58.63
C VAL A 110 5.72 -27.80 -58.16
N GLU A 111 7.04 -27.58 -57.95
CA GLU A 111 8.30 -28.39 -57.93
C GLU A 111 9.42 -27.74 -57.05
N GLN A 112 10.62 -28.38 -56.90
CA GLN A 112 11.80 -27.89 -56.13
C GLN A 112 12.93 -27.30 -57.02
N SER A 113 13.76 -26.38 -56.48
CA SER A 113 15.23 -26.30 -56.73
C SER A 113 15.96 -25.27 -55.84
N GLU A 114 17.26 -25.48 -55.59
CA GLU A 114 18.17 -24.67 -54.74
C GLU A 114 19.09 -23.70 -55.53
N GLU A 115 20.04 -23.07 -54.81
CA GLU A 115 21.34 -22.50 -55.22
C GLU A 115 21.49 -20.97 -55.40
N GLU A 116 22.73 -20.51 -55.66
CA GLU A 116 23.44 -19.48 -54.89
C GLU A 116 24.05 -18.33 -55.74
N ALA A 117 24.53 -17.27 -55.05
CA ALA A 117 25.66 -16.37 -55.42
C ALA A 117 25.48 -15.05 -56.22
N GLU A 118 26.14 -14.03 -55.63
CA GLU A 118 26.91 -12.89 -56.19
C GLU A 118 26.29 -11.65 -56.91
N THR A 119 27.05 -10.55 -56.76
CA THR A 119 26.81 -9.14 -57.15
C THR A 119 27.40 -8.82 -58.54
N PRO A 120 27.16 -7.67 -59.23
CA PRO A 120 27.70 -6.31 -58.91
C PRO A 120 26.87 -5.11 -59.51
N PRO A 121 27.40 -3.90 -59.81
CA PRO A 121 28.12 -2.91 -58.99
C PRO A 121 27.55 -1.46 -59.02
N THR A 122 28.20 -0.59 -58.23
CA THR A 122 28.22 0.90 -58.13
C THR A 122 28.29 1.72 -59.44
N GLN A 123 27.60 2.89 -59.51
CA GLN A 123 28.21 4.20 -59.89
C GLN A 123 27.32 5.46 -59.68
N GLU A 124 28.00 6.61 -59.52
CA GLU A 124 27.48 7.98 -59.31
C GLU A 124 26.71 8.54 -60.55
N SER A 125 25.88 9.60 -60.51
CA SER A 125 26.23 10.96 -60.05
C SER A 125 25.07 11.99 -60.18
N LYS A 126 24.96 12.87 -59.15
CA LYS A 126 24.71 14.35 -59.13
C LYS A 126 23.58 15.11 -59.88
N GLU A 127 23.30 16.29 -59.28
CA GLU A 127 22.57 17.50 -59.74
C GLU A 127 21.02 17.47 -59.76
N ALA A 128 20.27 18.59 -59.57
CA ALA A 128 20.39 19.79 -58.71
C ALA A 128 19.16 20.72 -58.95
N GLU A 129 18.61 21.36 -57.89
CA GLU A 129 17.66 22.52 -57.89
C GLU A 129 16.32 22.38 -58.67
N GLY A 130 15.14 22.93 -58.31
CA GLY A 130 14.56 23.68 -57.18
C GLY A 130 13.01 23.55 -57.29
N SER A 131 12.10 24.05 -56.42
CA SER A 131 12.11 25.31 -55.67
C SER A 131 11.04 25.33 -54.54
N THR A 132 11.39 25.96 -53.41
CA THR A 132 10.56 26.81 -52.52
C THR A 132 9.12 26.44 -52.10
N GLU A 133 8.92 26.32 -50.77
CA GLU A 133 8.18 27.33 -49.99
C GLU A 133 8.77 27.42 -48.55
N ALA A 134 8.51 28.49 -47.79
CA ALA A 134 9.33 28.85 -46.63
C ALA A 134 8.56 29.28 -45.36
N ALA A 135 9.00 28.76 -44.20
CA ALA A 135 8.83 29.33 -42.86
C ALA A 135 10.04 28.90 -41.99
N GLY A 136 10.59 29.79 -41.16
CA GLY A 136 11.93 29.62 -40.58
C GLY A 136 11.98 29.03 -39.16
N GLY A 137 13.07 28.31 -38.87
CA GLY A 137 13.47 27.80 -37.54
C GLY A 137 14.97 27.45 -37.54
N GLY A 138 15.65 27.56 -36.40
CA GLY A 138 17.13 27.51 -36.31
C GLY A 138 17.76 26.12 -36.51
N GLN A 139 19.04 26.09 -36.90
CA GLN A 139 19.84 24.86 -36.97
C GLN A 139 20.21 24.37 -35.56
N GLY A 140 19.46 23.38 -35.07
CA GLY A 140 19.80 22.62 -33.87
C GLY A 140 19.49 21.13 -34.06
N THR A 141 20.26 20.28 -33.41
CA THR A 141 20.03 18.83 -33.34
C THR A 141 19.09 18.54 -32.18
N GLU A 142 17.99 17.86 -32.47
CA GLU A 142 17.01 17.45 -31.47
C GLU A 142 17.51 16.23 -30.68
N VAL A 143 17.48 16.33 -29.36
CA VAL A 143 17.78 15.22 -28.43
C VAL A 143 16.46 14.58 -28.06
N THR A 144 16.25 13.33 -28.45
CA THR A 144 15.03 12.56 -28.15
C THR A 144 15.23 11.60 -26.98
N LEU A 145 14.14 11.21 -26.32
CA LEU A 145 14.17 10.14 -25.32
C LEU A 145 14.40 8.79 -26.02
N PRO A 146 15.52 8.08 -25.78
CA PRO A 146 15.76 6.76 -26.36
C PRO A 146 14.87 5.70 -25.70
N ALA A 147 14.71 4.54 -26.34
CA ALA A 147 14.03 3.39 -25.74
C ALA A 147 14.86 2.85 -24.57
N LEU A 148 14.35 2.99 -23.34
CA LEU A 148 15.03 2.59 -22.09
C LEU A 148 14.76 1.13 -21.67
N GLY A 149 14.10 0.35 -22.53
CA GLY A 149 13.80 -1.07 -22.34
C GLY A 149 12.58 -1.49 -23.16
N GLU A 150 12.41 -2.80 -23.42
CA GLU A 150 11.32 -3.33 -24.26
C GLU A 150 9.90 -3.08 -23.69
N SER A 151 9.79 -2.68 -22.42
CA SER A 151 8.53 -2.43 -21.71
C SER A 151 8.38 -1.00 -21.16
N VAL A 152 9.19 -0.05 -21.62
CA VAL A 152 9.14 1.36 -21.18
C VAL A 152 8.64 2.24 -22.32
N THR A 153 7.43 2.78 -22.18
CA THR A 153 6.78 3.65 -23.18
C THR A 153 6.99 5.16 -22.93
N GLU A 154 7.27 5.54 -21.68
CA GLU A 154 7.45 6.93 -21.25
C GLU A 154 8.54 7.06 -20.17
N GLY A 155 9.09 8.27 -20.02
CA GLY A 155 10.04 8.63 -18.98
C GLY A 155 9.84 10.08 -18.51
N THR A 156 9.96 10.32 -17.21
CA THR A 156 9.85 11.66 -16.61
C THR A 156 11.23 12.24 -16.36
N VAL A 157 11.48 13.48 -16.77
CA VAL A 157 12.73 14.18 -16.46
C VAL A 157 12.77 14.48 -14.96
N THR A 158 13.66 13.84 -14.21
CA THR A 158 13.82 14.13 -12.77
C THR A 158 14.73 15.30 -12.52
N ARG A 159 15.72 15.53 -13.39
CA ARG A 159 16.71 16.58 -13.19
C ARG A 159 17.47 16.92 -14.47
N TRP A 160 17.66 18.21 -14.73
CA TRP A 160 18.61 18.68 -15.73
C TRP A 160 20.01 18.82 -15.12
N LEU A 161 21.02 18.23 -15.78
CA LEU A 161 22.43 18.34 -15.39
C LEU A 161 23.14 19.51 -16.08
N LYS A 162 22.56 20.01 -17.18
CA LYS A 162 23.00 21.15 -18.00
C LYS A 162 21.87 22.15 -18.16
N ALA A 163 22.18 23.44 -18.12
CA ALA A 163 21.24 24.53 -18.32
C ALA A 163 21.25 25.06 -19.76
N VAL A 164 20.19 25.78 -20.16
CA VAL A 164 20.16 26.48 -21.45
C VAL A 164 21.30 27.49 -21.52
N GLY A 165 22.17 27.35 -22.53
CA GLY A 165 23.40 28.11 -22.71
C GLY A 165 24.68 27.37 -22.31
N ASP A 166 24.60 26.19 -21.69
CA ASP A 166 25.78 25.38 -21.36
C ASP A 166 26.31 24.60 -22.57
N ASP A 167 27.64 24.50 -22.68
CA ASP A 167 28.31 23.65 -23.65
C ASP A 167 28.34 22.18 -23.17
N VAL A 168 28.21 21.25 -24.14
CA VAL A 168 28.13 19.81 -23.93
C VAL A 168 29.00 19.05 -24.94
N GLU A 169 29.71 18.02 -24.48
CA GLU A 169 30.47 17.10 -25.35
C GLU A 169 29.62 15.90 -25.79
N VAL A 170 30.07 15.17 -26.82
CA VAL A 170 29.45 13.88 -27.21
C VAL A 170 29.57 12.89 -26.06
N ASP A 171 28.51 12.12 -25.80
CA ASP A 171 28.38 11.15 -24.70
C ASP A 171 28.38 11.76 -23.27
N GLU A 172 28.35 13.09 -23.13
CA GLU A 172 28.24 13.76 -21.81
C GLU A 172 26.79 13.71 -21.27
N PRO A 173 26.55 13.37 -19.98
CA PRO A 173 25.19 13.28 -19.42
C PRO A 173 24.49 14.64 -19.35
N LEU A 174 23.32 14.74 -19.98
CA LEU A 174 22.50 15.96 -20.10
C LEU A 174 21.43 16.09 -19.01
N LEU A 175 20.74 14.98 -18.73
CA LEU A 175 19.63 14.92 -17.78
C LEU A 175 19.48 13.52 -17.17
N GLU A 176 18.85 13.46 -16.01
CA GLU A 176 18.36 12.24 -15.37
C GLU A 176 16.88 12.04 -15.76
N VAL A 177 16.53 10.86 -16.26
CA VAL A 177 15.16 10.44 -16.57
C VAL A 177 14.76 9.29 -15.67
N SER A 178 13.67 9.46 -14.92
CA SER A 178 13.05 8.41 -14.13
C SER A 178 11.92 7.76 -14.92
N THR A 179 12.05 6.46 -15.15
CA THR A 179 10.98 5.62 -15.71
C THR A 179 10.06 5.15 -14.57
N ASP A 180 9.19 4.16 -14.82
CA ASP A 180 8.46 3.49 -13.73
C ASP A 180 9.31 2.42 -13.02
N LYS A 181 10.49 2.04 -13.58
CA LYS A 181 11.41 1.03 -13.03
C LYS A 181 12.68 1.60 -12.43
N VAL A 182 13.34 2.56 -13.09
CA VAL A 182 14.68 3.04 -12.71
C VAL A 182 14.96 4.45 -13.22
N ASP A 183 15.90 5.11 -12.56
CA ASP A 183 16.48 6.40 -12.96
C ASP A 183 17.71 6.16 -13.85
N THR A 184 17.72 6.74 -15.05
CA THR A 184 18.78 6.57 -16.07
C THR A 184 19.25 7.94 -16.58
N GLU A 185 20.56 8.13 -16.71
CA GLU A 185 21.14 9.33 -17.32
C GLU A 185 21.07 9.26 -18.85
N ILE A 186 20.62 10.34 -19.49
CA ILE A 186 20.58 10.46 -20.96
C ILE A 186 21.82 11.25 -21.43
N PRO A 187 22.74 10.64 -22.20
CA PRO A 187 23.91 11.31 -22.74
C PRO A 187 23.61 12.15 -23.99
N SER A 188 24.47 13.13 -24.29
CA SER A 188 24.34 13.96 -25.48
C SER A 188 24.76 13.22 -26.76
N PRO A 189 23.91 13.18 -27.81
CA PRO A 189 24.25 12.56 -29.08
C PRO A 189 25.24 13.39 -29.93
N VAL A 190 25.42 14.68 -29.62
CA VAL A 190 26.30 15.61 -30.35
C VAL A 190 26.99 16.59 -29.40
N ALA A 191 28.17 17.10 -29.79
CA ALA A 191 28.80 18.23 -29.10
C ALA A 191 28.21 19.56 -29.58
N GLY A 192 27.91 20.47 -28.66
CA GLY A 192 27.31 21.77 -28.98
C GLY A 192 26.90 22.54 -27.73
N THR A 193 25.99 23.50 -27.87
CA THR A 193 25.45 24.31 -26.77
C THR A 193 23.94 24.03 -26.61
N LEU A 194 23.45 23.81 -25.39
CA LEU A 194 22.03 23.53 -25.12
C LEU A 194 21.19 24.80 -25.40
N GLN A 195 20.36 24.80 -26.44
CA GLN A 195 19.63 26.00 -26.89
C GLN A 195 18.22 26.14 -26.31
N GLU A 196 17.51 25.03 -26.15
CA GLU A 196 16.12 24.99 -25.70
C GLU A 196 15.87 23.69 -24.93
N ILE A 197 15.24 23.78 -23.76
CA ILE A 197 14.66 22.65 -23.04
C ILE A 197 13.17 22.63 -23.37
N ARG A 198 12.68 21.54 -23.95
CA ARG A 198 11.25 21.37 -24.29
C ARG A 198 10.46 20.58 -23.26
N VAL A 199 11.15 19.79 -22.42
CA VAL A 199 10.55 19.01 -21.33
C VAL A 199 11.23 19.41 -20.02
N ASN A 200 10.45 19.98 -19.10
CA ASN A 200 10.93 20.55 -17.84
C ASN A 200 11.23 19.47 -16.79
N GLU A 201 11.88 19.85 -15.68
CA GLU A 201 11.95 18.98 -14.51
C GLU A 201 10.55 18.66 -13.96
N ASP A 202 10.36 17.43 -13.49
CA ASP A 202 9.07 16.82 -13.09
C ASP A 202 8.08 16.56 -14.26
N GLU A 203 8.45 16.77 -15.53
CA GLU A 203 7.57 16.57 -16.71
C GLU A 203 7.81 15.23 -17.44
N THR A 204 6.76 14.59 -17.93
CA THR A 204 6.80 13.27 -18.61
C THR A 204 6.86 13.40 -20.13
N ALA A 205 7.70 12.58 -20.76
CA ALA A 205 7.87 12.49 -22.20
C ALA A 205 7.76 11.03 -22.68
N GLU A 206 7.10 10.81 -23.82
CA GLU A 206 7.03 9.49 -24.48
C GLU A 206 8.35 9.14 -25.18
N VAL A 207 8.65 7.85 -25.34
CA VAL A 207 9.84 7.41 -26.10
C VAL A 207 9.80 7.98 -27.53
N GLY A 208 10.90 8.61 -27.95
CA GLY A 208 11.00 9.34 -29.21
C GLY A 208 10.65 10.83 -29.14
N SER A 209 10.07 11.32 -28.04
CA SER A 209 9.80 12.76 -27.83
C SER A 209 11.08 13.58 -27.75
N VAL A 210 11.06 14.81 -28.28
CA VAL A 210 12.18 15.76 -28.21
C VAL A 210 12.26 16.40 -26.83
N LEU A 211 13.32 16.10 -26.08
CA LEU A 211 13.59 16.61 -24.74
C LEU A 211 14.21 18.01 -24.78
N ALA A 212 15.14 18.23 -25.71
CA ALA A 212 15.85 19.49 -25.89
C ALA A 212 16.46 19.64 -27.29
N VAL A 213 16.96 20.83 -27.61
CA VAL A 213 17.65 21.16 -28.86
C VAL A 213 19.08 21.62 -28.55
N ILE A 214 20.07 21.04 -29.23
CA ILE A 214 21.49 21.39 -29.13
C ILE A 214 21.93 22.10 -30.40
N GLY A 215 22.45 23.32 -30.27
CA GLY A 215 22.98 24.12 -31.38
C GLY A 215 24.47 23.90 -31.61
N SER A 216 24.92 24.20 -32.83
CA SER A 216 26.35 24.29 -33.13
C SER A 216 27.02 25.44 -32.37
N ALA A 217 28.21 25.16 -31.81
CA ALA A 217 28.93 26.09 -30.95
C ALA A 217 29.12 27.47 -31.61
N GLY A 218 28.50 28.50 -31.02
CA GLY A 218 28.53 29.89 -31.52
C GLY A 218 27.18 30.46 -32.00
N ALA A 219 26.11 29.65 -32.07
CA ALA A 219 24.75 30.14 -32.29
C ALA A 219 24.13 30.63 -30.97
N ALA A 220 23.94 31.94 -30.83
CA ALA A 220 23.39 32.55 -29.61
C ALA A 220 21.97 32.05 -29.29
N PRO A 221 21.64 31.74 -28.02
CA PRO A 221 20.33 31.23 -27.64
C PRO A 221 19.24 32.29 -27.89
N ALA A 222 18.09 31.83 -28.40
CA ALA A 222 16.92 32.68 -28.57
C ALA A 222 16.37 33.11 -27.19
N GLN A 223 16.22 34.41 -26.99
CA GLN A 223 15.83 34.98 -25.71
C GLN A 223 14.34 34.73 -25.44
N ALA A 224 14.01 33.86 -24.48
CA ALA A 224 12.64 33.62 -24.06
C ALA A 224 12.05 34.88 -23.40
N GLU A 225 10.94 35.41 -23.97
CA GLU A 225 10.18 36.48 -23.35
C GLU A 225 9.37 35.95 -22.16
N PRO A 226 9.42 36.60 -20.98
CA PRO A 226 8.62 36.19 -19.84
C PRO A 226 7.14 36.51 -20.09
N LYS A 227 6.29 35.48 -20.07
CA LYS A 227 4.84 35.62 -20.17
C LYS A 227 4.32 36.42 -18.97
N SER A 228 3.95 37.68 -19.21
CA SER A 228 3.54 38.62 -18.17
C SER A 228 2.32 38.10 -17.40
N ALA A 229 2.39 38.13 -16.07
CA ALA A 229 1.21 38.00 -15.22
C ALA A 229 0.33 39.25 -15.36
N GLU A 230 -0.97 39.09 -15.59
CA GLU A 230 -1.93 40.17 -15.45
C GLU A 230 -2.42 40.30 -13.99
N PRO A 231 -2.78 41.51 -13.53
CA PRO A 231 -2.95 41.81 -12.11
C PRO A 231 -4.36 41.49 -11.61
N VAL A 232 -4.46 40.81 -10.47
CA VAL A 232 -5.72 40.71 -9.72
C VAL A 232 -6.03 42.06 -9.08
N ALA A 233 -7.10 42.71 -9.55
CA ALA A 233 -7.58 43.98 -9.00
C ALA A 233 -8.17 43.81 -7.59
N ALA A 234 -8.08 44.85 -6.76
CA ALA A 234 -8.44 44.80 -5.35
C ALA A 234 -9.79 45.47 -5.03
N ALA A 235 -10.59 44.78 -4.20
CA ALA A 235 -11.67 45.32 -3.34
C ALA A 235 -12.94 45.84 -4.06
N PRO A 236 -14.14 45.78 -3.44
CA PRO A 236 -14.39 46.36 -2.11
C PRO A 236 -15.07 45.43 -1.08
N SER A 237 -15.04 45.90 0.17
CA SER A 237 -15.81 45.38 1.32
C SER A 237 -17.13 46.14 1.46
N ALA A 238 -18.26 45.45 1.62
CA ALA A 238 -19.49 46.00 2.22
C ALA A 238 -20.46 44.89 2.66
N GLU A 239 -21.30 45.25 3.64
CA GLU A 239 -22.57 44.68 4.08
C GLU A 239 -22.71 43.20 4.48
N ARG A 240 -23.08 43.03 5.76
CA ARG A 240 -23.63 41.84 6.39
C ARG A 240 -25.11 42.08 6.61
N GLU A 241 -25.97 41.32 5.94
CA GLU A 241 -27.39 41.19 6.30
C GLU A 241 -27.80 39.71 6.41
N GLU A 242 -28.75 39.43 7.28
CA GLU A 242 -29.22 38.10 7.66
C GLU A 242 -30.31 37.60 6.69
N PRO A 243 -30.54 36.27 6.65
CA PRO A 243 -31.90 35.78 6.47
C PRO A 243 -32.39 35.02 7.70
N THR A 244 -33.39 35.61 8.34
CA THR A 244 -34.51 35.01 9.06
C THR A 244 -34.63 33.48 9.04
N ALA A 245 -34.68 32.89 10.23
CA ALA A 245 -35.33 31.60 10.46
C ALA A 245 -36.57 31.81 11.33
N GLU A 246 -37.75 31.42 10.84
CA GLU A 246 -38.94 31.19 11.67
C GLU A 246 -39.32 29.70 11.66
N PRO A 247 -40.06 29.22 12.68
CA PRO A 247 -39.98 27.82 13.09
C PRO A 247 -41.22 27.00 12.70
N GLU A 248 -41.08 25.67 12.71
CA GLU A 248 -42.22 24.78 12.93
C GLU A 248 -41.97 23.79 14.07
N ALA A 249 -43.04 23.52 14.82
CA ALA A 249 -43.02 22.74 16.05
C ALA A 249 -43.62 21.34 15.83
N GLY A 250 -43.17 20.36 16.60
CA GLY A 250 -43.66 18.98 16.46
C GLY A 250 -43.12 17.99 17.49
N ARG A 251 -43.42 18.21 18.78
CA ARG A 251 -43.27 17.20 19.83
C ARG A 251 -44.61 17.01 20.57
N PRO A 252 -45.04 15.75 20.83
CA PRO A 252 -46.09 15.45 21.79
C PRO A 252 -45.57 14.85 23.12
N GLU A 253 -46.36 15.07 24.18
CA GLU A 253 -46.27 14.56 25.56
C GLU A 253 -47.03 13.21 25.75
N SER A 254 -46.97 12.43 26.85
CA SER A 254 -46.15 12.44 28.10
C SER A 254 -46.36 11.14 28.90
N GLU A 255 -45.29 10.58 29.52
CA GLU A 255 -45.31 9.69 30.71
C GLU A 255 -46.12 8.35 30.65
N PRO A 256 -46.06 7.42 31.65
CA PRO A 256 -45.19 7.28 32.84
C PRO A 256 -44.44 5.92 32.96
N GLN A 257 -43.72 5.73 34.09
CA GLN A 257 -42.97 4.54 34.54
C GLN A 257 -43.88 3.34 34.95
N PRO A 258 -43.34 2.10 35.12
CA PRO A 258 -42.79 1.70 36.44
C PRO A 258 -41.60 0.69 36.47
N GLU A 259 -40.78 0.81 37.53
CA GLU A 259 -39.98 -0.25 38.22
C GLU A 259 -38.86 -1.03 37.48
N PRO A 260 -37.70 -1.31 38.15
CA PRO A 260 -37.64 -2.24 39.28
C PRO A 260 -37.07 -1.70 40.61
N SER A 261 -37.61 -2.21 41.71
CA SER A 261 -37.02 -2.20 43.06
C SER A 261 -36.00 -3.33 43.21
N GLY A 262 -34.91 -3.23 43.98
CA GLY A 262 -34.39 -2.11 44.77
C GLY A 262 -33.30 -2.56 45.77
N SER A 263 -32.82 -1.62 46.60
CA SER A 263 -32.04 -1.83 47.85
C SER A 263 -30.62 -2.44 47.77
N THR A 264 -29.59 -1.95 48.49
CA THR A 264 -29.49 -0.86 49.48
C THR A 264 -28.13 -0.14 49.46
N GLU A 265 -28.22 1.19 49.57
CA GLU A 265 -27.28 2.20 50.08
C GLU A 265 -26.80 1.96 51.55
N PRO A 266 -26.10 2.89 52.26
CA PRO A 266 -25.37 4.09 51.82
C PRO A 266 -23.97 4.32 52.50
N THR A 267 -23.20 5.32 52.04
CA THR A 267 -23.00 6.63 52.73
C THR A 267 -21.61 7.23 52.44
N GLU A 268 -21.57 8.45 51.88
CA GLU A 268 -20.36 9.28 51.77
C GLU A 268 -19.93 9.91 53.12
N ALA A 269 -18.66 10.28 53.27
CA ALA A 269 -18.25 11.29 54.25
C ALA A 269 -17.07 12.15 53.74
N LYS A 270 -17.07 13.41 54.17
CA LYS A 270 -16.33 14.54 53.61
C LYS A 270 -14.97 14.80 54.30
N GLU A 271 -14.25 15.77 53.77
CA GLU A 271 -12.82 16.09 53.94
C GLU A 271 -12.40 16.78 55.27
N ALA A 272 -11.11 16.61 55.63
CA ALA A 272 -10.24 17.44 56.52
C ALA A 272 -10.49 17.44 58.06
N PRO A 273 -9.49 17.83 58.91
CA PRO A 273 -8.05 18.05 58.71
C PRO A 273 -7.14 17.26 59.71
N ALA A 274 -5.81 17.47 59.64
CA ALA A 274 -4.80 16.87 60.53
C ALA A 274 -4.64 17.57 61.90
N PRO A 275 -4.19 16.87 62.96
CA PRO A 275 -3.74 17.48 64.22
C PRO A 275 -2.20 17.55 64.35
N ALA A 276 -1.73 18.55 65.11
CA ALA A 276 -0.32 18.84 65.35
C ALA A 276 0.24 18.18 66.63
N LYS A 277 1.58 18.25 66.79
CA LYS A 277 2.34 17.83 67.98
C LYS A 277 1.97 18.64 69.22
N SER A 278 2.07 18.04 70.40
CA SER A 278 2.48 18.64 71.69
C SER A 278 2.67 17.56 72.77
N PRO A 279 3.28 17.85 73.94
CA PRO A 279 4.33 16.98 74.47
C PRO A 279 3.99 16.27 75.79
N SER A 280 4.91 15.42 76.24
CA SER A 280 4.98 14.94 77.63
C SER A 280 6.43 14.91 78.11
N ASP A 281 6.78 15.87 78.96
CA ASP A 281 7.79 15.68 80.00
C ASP A 281 7.23 14.70 81.04
N GLU A 282 8.03 13.75 81.53
CA GLU A 282 8.39 13.78 82.94
C GLU A 282 9.65 12.95 83.24
N ALA A 283 10.35 13.36 84.30
CA ALA A 283 11.72 12.96 84.60
C ALA A 283 11.83 11.59 85.29
N THR A 284 12.97 10.92 85.11
CA THR A 284 13.93 10.63 86.20
C THR A 284 15.17 9.89 85.68
N GLY A 285 16.31 10.02 86.37
CA GLY A 285 17.50 9.20 86.10
C GLY A 285 18.69 9.98 85.53
N SER A 286 19.38 10.73 86.40
CA SER A 286 20.72 11.25 86.09
C SER A 286 21.75 10.11 86.10
N ASP A 287 22.16 9.64 84.93
CA ASP A 287 23.45 8.94 84.77
C ASP A 287 24.31 9.68 83.72
N SER A 288 24.58 10.95 84.01
CA SER A 288 25.48 11.78 83.22
C SER A 288 26.93 11.38 83.47
N VAL A 289 27.33 10.24 82.87
CA VAL A 289 28.68 9.68 82.91
C VAL A 289 29.72 10.80 82.71
N TYR A 290 30.53 11.05 83.73
CA TYR A 290 31.43 12.21 83.75
C TYR A 290 32.62 12.02 82.80
N VAL A 291 32.47 12.46 81.55
CA VAL A 291 33.50 12.37 80.51
C VAL A 291 34.45 13.57 80.56
N THR A 292 35.77 13.29 80.59
CA THR A 292 36.80 14.35 80.59
C THR A 292 36.95 15.00 79.20
N PRO A 293 37.39 16.28 79.10
CA PRO A 293 37.48 16.99 77.81
C PRO A 293 38.35 16.29 76.76
N LEU A 294 39.39 15.57 77.18
CA LEU A 294 40.25 14.79 76.29
C LEU A 294 39.50 13.63 75.64
N VAL A 295 38.65 12.92 76.40
CA VAL A 295 37.86 11.79 75.91
C VAL A 295 36.75 12.27 74.96
N ARG A 296 36.11 13.41 75.26
CA ARG A 296 35.16 14.05 74.34
C ARG A 296 35.82 14.50 73.03
N LYS A 297 37.03 15.06 73.10
CA LYS A 297 37.81 15.43 71.90
C LYS A 297 38.18 14.20 71.07
N LEU A 298 38.57 13.10 71.72
CA LEU A 298 38.92 11.85 71.04
C LEU A 298 37.69 11.21 70.36
N ALA A 299 36.54 11.19 71.03
CA ALA A 299 35.29 10.64 70.49
C ALA A 299 34.84 11.41 69.24
N ASN A 300 34.88 12.75 69.29
CA ASN A 300 34.58 13.60 68.13
C ASN A 300 35.59 13.42 66.99
N GLN A 301 36.87 13.12 67.28
CA GLN A 301 37.89 12.85 66.25
C GLN A 301 37.72 11.47 65.59
N HIS A 302 37.17 10.49 66.31
CA HIS A 302 36.96 9.13 65.81
C HIS A 302 35.51 8.81 65.41
N GLY A 303 34.59 9.78 65.54
CA GLY A 303 33.18 9.63 65.14
C GLY A 303 32.36 8.70 66.04
N VAL A 304 32.80 8.44 67.27
CA VAL A 304 32.16 7.46 68.17
C VAL A 304 31.18 8.15 69.11
N ASP A 305 29.94 7.66 69.17
CA ASP A 305 28.97 8.15 70.16
C ASP A 305 29.28 7.60 71.56
N LEU A 306 29.60 8.51 72.48
CA LEU A 306 29.87 8.23 73.88
C LEU A 306 28.69 7.58 74.61
N SER A 307 27.45 7.75 74.14
CA SER A 307 26.28 7.09 74.73
C SER A 307 26.30 5.56 74.56
N SER A 308 26.99 5.07 73.52
CA SER A 308 27.10 3.65 73.19
C SER A 308 28.25 2.92 73.90
N ILE A 309 29.15 3.65 74.58
CA ILE A 309 30.37 3.11 75.17
C ILE A 309 30.21 2.88 76.67
N LYS A 310 30.35 1.62 77.10
CA LYS A 310 30.40 1.27 78.53
C LYS A 310 31.80 1.54 79.10
N GLY A 311 31.93 2.59 79.91
CA GLY A 311 33.22 3.01 80.49
C GLY A 311 33.83 2.00 81.47
N THR A 312 35.12 1.72 81.34
CA THR A 312 35.85 0.73 82.17
C THR A 312 36.57 1.34 83.38
N GLY A 313 36.54 2.68 83.52
CA GLY A 313 37.17 3.37 84.63
C GLY A 313 36.43 3.21 85.96
N VAL A 314 37.17 3.30 87.07
CA VAL A 314 36.62 3.39 88.44
C VAL A 314 35.46 4.40 88.50
N GLY A 315 34.29 3.91 88.92
CA GLY A 315 33.03 4.67 88.92
C GLY A 315 32.33 4.78 87.56
N GLY A 316 32.51 3.82 86.64
CA GLY A 316 31.82 3.79 85.34
C GLY A 316 32.34 4.79 84.30
N ARG A 317 33.51 5.40 84.54
CA ARG A 317 34.03 6.50 83.71
C ARG A 317 34.63 6.00 82.40
N ILE A 318 34.19 6.57 81.27
CA ILE A 318 34.79 6.35 79.95
C ILE A 318 36.24 6.89 79.92
N ARG A 319 37.17 6.02 79.56
CA ARG A 319 38.61 6.30 79.42
C ARG A 319 39.00 6.51 77.95
N LYS A 320 40.25 6.94 77.72
CA LYS A 320 40.82 7.05 76.37
C LYS A 320 40.80 5.69 75.64
N GLN A 321 41.07 4.61 76.36
CA GLN A 321 41.11 3.26 75.79
C GLN A 321 39.72 2.84 75.30
N ASP A 322 38.68 2.98 76.13
CA ASP A 322 37.29 2.67 75.77
C ASP A 322 36.80 3.36 74.48
N VAL A 323 37.28 4.59 74.18
CA VAL A 323 36.97 5.30 72.93
C VAL A 323 37.79 4.80 71.74
N LEU A 324 39.04 4.38 71.95
CA LEU A 324 39.85 3.74 70.91
C LEU A 324 39.31 2.35 70.57
N ASP A 325 39.02 1.54 71.59
CA ASP A 325 38.45 0.19 71.44
C ASP A 325 37.05 0.28 70.79
N GLY A 326 36.25 1.30 71.14
CA GLY A 326 34.98 1.60 70.48
C GLY A 326 35.14 2.07 69.02
N ALA A 327 36.18 2.84 68.70
CA ALA A 327 36.51 3.24 67.33
C ALA A 327 37.03 2.07 66.48
N GLU A 328 37.84 1.18 67.05
CA GLU A 328 38.30 -0.04 66.37
C GLU A 328 37.16 -1.04 66.21
N SER A 329 36.28 -1.19 67.20
CA SER A 329 35.06 -2.00 67.06
C SER A 329 34.13 -1.44 65.98
N SER A 330 33.99 -0.12 65.89
CA SER A 330 33.21 0.54 64.84
C SER A 330 33.82 0.36 63.45
N LYS A 331 35.15 0.34 63.34
CA LYS A 331 35.86 0.02 62.09
C LYS A 331 35.79 -1.46 61.71
N ALA A 332 35.89 -2.36 62.68
CA ALA A 332 35.72 -3.80 62.45
C ALA A 332 34.27 -4.12 62.02
N SER A 333 33.27 -3.49 62.64
CA SER A 333 31.87 -3.56 62.21
C SER A 333 31.59 -2.84 60.87
N GLN A 334 32.52 -2.05 60.35
CA GLN A 334 32.51 -1.54 58.97
C GLN A 334 33.28 -2.42 57.97
N GLN A 335 33.97 -3.48 58.43
CA GLN A 335 34.65 -4.45 57.58
C GLN A 335 33.98 -5.84 57.53
N ASP A 336 33.15 -6.18 58.53
CA ASP A 336 32.27 -7.37 58.53
C ASP A 336 30.76 -7.02 58.59
N ALA A 337 30.38 -5.85 58.09
CA ALA A 337 29.02 -5.68 57.57
C ALA A 337 28.92 -6.41 56.22
N PRO A 338 27.82 -7.13 55.91
CA PRO A 338 27.64 -7.67 54.57
C PRO A 338 27.74 -6.51 53.58
N SER A 339 28.62 -6.64 52.60
CA SER A 339 28.70 -5.67 51.50
C SER A 339 27.32 -5.61 50.87
N ALA A 340 26.60 -4.52 51.14
CA ALA A 340 25.46 -4.15 50.33
C ALA A 340 25.99 -4.13 48.90
N ALA A 341 25.46 -5.03 48.05
CA ALA A 341 25.84 -5.10 46.66
C ALA A 341 25.79 -3.67 46.11
N PRO A 342 26.82 -3.22 45.33
CA PRO A 342 26.92 -1.84 44.91
C PRO A 342 25.58 -1.43 44.33
N SER A 343 24.89 -0.52 45.03
CA SER A 343 23.53 -0.13 44.67
C SER A 343 23.59 0.27 43.20
N ALA A 344 22.90 -0.50 42.35
CA ALA A 344 23.01 -0.32 40.91
C ALA A 344 22.79 1.16 40.63
N PRO A 345 23.69 1.84 39.89
CA PRO A 345 23.60 3.27 39.70
C PRO A 345 22.19 3.58 39.24
N ALA A 346 21.48 4.41 40.02
CA ALA A 346 20.07 4.68 39.78
C ALA A 346 19.91 5.03 38.30
N PRO A 347 19.00 4.36 37.56
CA PRO A 347 18.95 4.48 36.11
C PRO A 347 18.86 5.96 35.78
N ALA A 348 19.84 6.44 35.01
CA ALA A 348 19.91 7.85 34.65
C ALA A 348 18.53 8.24 34.06
N PRO A 349 17.95 9.38 34.47
CA PRO A 349 16.62 9.76 34.04
C PRO A 349 16.58 9.70 32.52
N ALA A 350 15.70 8.84 31.98
CA ALA A 350 15.66 8.58 30.56
C ALA A 350 15.50 9.91 29.82
N SER A 351 16.50 10.27 29.01
CA SER A 351 16.46 11.47 28.20
C SER A 351 15.19 11.45 27.36
N ALA A 352 14.35 12.48 27.51
CA ALA A 352 13.12 12.58 26.72
C ALA A 352 13.47 12.40 25.23
N PRO A 353 12.73 11.55 24.50
CA PRO A 353 13.06 11.27 23.10
C PRO A 353 13.05 12.57 22.30
N ALA A 354 14.13 12.82 21.57
CA ALA A 354 14.28 14.02 20.76
C ALA A 354 13.15 14.11 19.72
N ALA A 355 12.56 15.30 19.56
CA ALA A 355 11.54 15.51 18.56
C ALA A 355 12.10 15.28 17.14
N SER A 356 11.31 14.64 16.27
CA SER A 356 11.67 14.49 14.86
C SER A 356 11.90 15.85 14.21
N LYS A 357 12.94 15.94 13.38
CA LYS A 357 13.29 17.14 12.60
C LYS A 357 12.21 17.55 11.59
N LEU A 358 11.35 16.60 11.20
CA LEU A 358 10.22 16.81 10.28
C LEU A 358 9.03 17.57 10.91
N ARG A 359 9.07 17.85 12.22
CA ARG A 359 7.96 18.53 12.91
C ARG A 359 7.84 19.98 12.43
N GLY A 360 6.84 20.25 11.60
CA GLY A 360 6.55 21.58 11.08
C GLY A 360 7.27 21.93 9.78
N THR A 361 7.89 20.95 9.11
CA THR A 361 8.42 21.12 7.74
C THR A 361 7.35 20.74 6.70
N VAL A 362 7.54 21.22 5.47
CA VAL A 362 6.80 20.79 4.28
C VAL A 362 7.86 20.41 3.24
N GLU A 363 7.74 19.20 2.68
CA GLU A 363 8.72 18.61 1.77
C GLU A 363 7.98 18.01 0.57
N LYS A 364 8.55 18.09 -0.65
CA LYS A 364 7.99 17.40 -1.83
C LYS A 364 8.01 15.88 -1.56
N ALA A 365 6.90 15.19 -1.84
CA ALA A 365 6.83 13.74 -1.69
C ALA A 365 7.74 13.05 -2.74
N PRO A 366 8.66 12.15 -2.37
CA PRO A 366 9.50 11.42 -3.33
C PRO A 366 8.67 10.60 -4.33
N ARG A 367 9.13 10.47 -5.58
CA ARG A 367 8.44 9.74 -6.67
C ARG A 367 7.95 8.34 -6.25
N ILE A 368 8.80 7.56 -5.57
CA ILE A 368 8.42 6.24 -5.02
C ILE A 368 7.21 6.32 -4.07
N ARG A 369 7.11 7.37 -3.25
CA ARG A 369 5.97 7.57 -2.32
C ARG A 369 4.69 7.94 -3.08
N GLN A 370 4.80 8.73 -4.14
CA GLN A 370 3.67 9.08 -5.01
C GLN A 370 3.14 7.84 -5.76
N THR A 371 4.03 7.01 -6.31
CA THR A 371 3.66 5.75 -6.99
C THR A 371 3.00 4.76 -6.02
N ILE A 372 3.53 4.59 -4.80
CA ILE A 372 2.89 3.77 -3.76
C ILE A 372 1.50 4.32 -3.42
N ALA A 373 1.36 5.64 -3.23
CA ALA A 373 0.07 6.25 -2.89
C ALA A 373 -0.99 6.04 -3.99
N ARG A 374 -0.59 6.13 -5.28
CA ARG A 374 -1.47 5.81 -6.42
C ARG A 374 -1.91 4.35 -6.39
N ARG A 375 -0.97 3.39 -6.36
CA ARG A 375 -1.27 1.94 -6.38
C ARG A 375 -2.09 1.45 -5.18
N MET A 376 -1.87 2.02 -3.99
CA MET A 376 -2.66 1.65 -2.81
C MET A 376 -4.09 2.19 -2.86
N ARG A 377 -4.31 3.35 -3.48
CA ARG A 377 -5.66 3.86 -3.73
C ARG A 377 -6.36 3.05 -4.81
N GLU A 378 -5.68 2.82 -5.93
CA GLU A 378 -6.13 1.96 -7.04
C GLU A 378 -6.56 0.57 -6.54
N SER A 379 -5.77 -0.08 -5.68
CA SER A 379 -6.17 -1.37 -5.10
C SER A 379 -7.40 -1.31 -4.18
N LEU A 380 -7.71 -0.16 -3.56
CA LEU A 380 -8.90 0.03 -2.74
C LEU A 380 -10.14 0.44 -3.57
N GLU A 381 -9.92 1.08 -4.71
CA GLU A 381 -10.95 1.41 -5.70
C GLU A 381 -11.37 0.16 -6.50
N VAL A 382 -10.40 -0.70 -6.85
CA VAL A 382 -10.60 -1.92 -7.66
C VAL A 382 -11.10 -3.11 -6.82
N SER A 383 -10.48 -3.41 -5.67
CA SER A 383 -10.85 -4.61 -4.89
C SER A 383 -11.96 -4.36 -3.88
N ALA A 384 -12.94 -5.26 -3.83
CA ALA A 384 -13.91 -5.35 -2.72
C ALA A 384 -13.26 -6.01 -1.49
N GLN A 385 -12.33 -5.31 -0.84
CA GLN A 385 -11.46 -5.91 0.20
C GLN A 385 -12.21 -6.22 1.49
N LEU A 386 -12.18 -7.49 1.93
CA LEU A 386 -12.56 -7.90 3.28
C LEU A 386 -11.39 -8.61 3.96
N THR A 387 -11.24 -8.39 5.28
CA THR A 387 -10.22 -9.08 6.10
C THR A 387 -10.86 -10.06 7.08
N GLN A 388 -10.41 -11.32 7.06
CA GLN A 388 -10.74 -12.31 8.08
C GLN A 388 -9.52 -12.61 8.96
N VAL A 389 -9.73 -12.78 10.27
CA VAL A 389 -8.65 -13.00 11.25
C VAL A 389 -8.88 -14.31 12.00
N ILE A 390 -7.80 -15.08 12.24
CA ILE A 390 -7.81 -16.32 13.02
C ILE A 390 -6.62 -16.38 14.00
N GLU A 391 -6.81 -17.04 15.16
CA GLU A 391 -5.73 -17.36 16.10
C GLU A 391 -5.09 -18.71 15.80
N VAL A 392 -3.75 -18.77 15.87
CA VAL A 392 -2.91 -19.95 15.59
C VAL A 392 -1.93 -20.19 16.75
N ASP A 393 -1.90 -21.42 17.28
CA ASP A 393 -0.93 -21.88 18.28
C ASP A 393 0.39 -22.31 17.63
N MET A 394 1.32 -21.37 17.55
CA MET A 394 2.68 -21.60 17.05
C MET A 394 3.59 -22.35 18.04
N THR A 395 3.07 -22.94 19.14
CA THR A 395 3.90 -23.58 20.17
C THR A 395 4.72 -24.75 19.64
N ARG A 396 4.17 -25.59 18.75
CA ARG A 396 4.93 -26.72 18.17
C ARG A 396 6.06 -26.22 17.27
N VAL A 397 5.75 -25.34 16.32
CA VAL A 397 6.74 -24.67 15.46
C VAL A 397 7.81 -23.94 16.28
N ALA A 398 7.43 -23.26 17.37
CA ALA A 398 8.37 -22.57 18.25
C ALA A 398 9.35 -23.53 18.97
N ARG A 399 8.87 -24.69 19.44
CA ARG A 399 9.71 -25.74 20.04
C ARG A 399 10.63 -26.37 18.99
N LEU A 400 10.09 -26.73 17.83
CA LEU A 400 10.82 -27.35 16.73
C LEU A 400 11.93 -26.42 16.20
N ARG A 401 11.59 -25.15 15.95
CA ARG A 401 12.56 -24.10 15.61
C ARG A 401 13.63 -23.94 16.69
N ALA A 402 13.26 -23.96 17.98
CA ALA A 402 14.24 -23.84 19.06
C ALA A 402 15.23 -25.03 19.11
N LYS A 403 14.77 -26.24 18.78
CA LYS A 403 15.59 -27.46 18.65
C LYS A 403 16.49 -27.42 17.40
N ALA A 404 15.99 -26.94 16.26
CA ALA A 404 16.66 -27.05 14.96
C ALA A 404 17.55 -25.87 14.56
N LYS A 405 17.28 -24.65 15.06
CA LYS A 405 17.84 -23.37 14.55
C LYS A 405 19.36 -23.33 14.34
N GLU A 406 20.13 -23.95 15.23
CA GLU A 406 21.60 -23.89 15.24
C GLU A 406 22.18 -24.84 14.18
N THR A 407 21.75 -26.10 14.17
CA THR A 407 22.09 -27.08 13.12
C THR A 407 21.64 -26.60 11.75
N PHE A 408 20.41 -26.07 11.64
CA PHE A 408 19.88 -25.53 10.39
C PHE A 408 20.74 -24.38 9.87
N GLN A 409 21.13 -23.42 10.72
CA GLN A 409 21.98 -22.30 10.31
C GLN A 409 23.37 -22.78 9.87
N ALA A 410 23.95 -23.78 10.54
CA ALA A 410 25.25 -24.37 10.16
C ALA A 410 25.21 -25.08 8.80
N GLN A 411 24.10 -25.76 8.48
CA GLN A 411 23.93 -26.50 7.21
C GLN A 411 23.48 -25.62 6.04
N ASN A 412 22.68 -24.58 6.30
CA ASN A 412 22.00 -23.80 5.26
C ASN A 412 22.51 -22.37 5.09
N SER A 413 23.39 -21.89 5.96
CA SER A 413 23.85 -20.49 6.00
C SER A 413 22.73 -19.45 6.14
N ALA A 414 21.53 -19.89 6.51
CA ALA A 414 20.32 -19.08 6.68
C ALA A 414 19.72 -19.30 8.07
N LYS A 415 19.17 -18.25 8.68
CA LYS A 415 18.56 -18.34 10.02
C LYS A 415 17.16 -18.95 9.93
N LEU A 416 16.88 -19.94 10.78
CA LEU A 416 15.52 -20.47 10.93
C LEU A 416 14.65 -19.50 11.72
N THR A 417 13.92 -18.64 11.02
CA THR A 417 12.88 -17.74 11.59
C THR A 417 11.51 -18.44 11.52
N PHE A 418 10.43 -17.75 11.91
CA PHE A 418 9.08 -18.29 11.78
C PHE A 418 8.51 -18.16 10.35
N LEU A 419 8.93 -17.14 9.59
CA LEU A 419 8.38 -16.82 8.29
C LEU A 419 8.51 -17.96 7.25
N PRO A 420 9.61 -18.75 7.18
CA PRO A 420 9.69 -19.90 6.27
C PRO A 420 8.63 -20.98 6.54
N PHE A 421 8.23 -21.22 7.79
CA PHE A 421 7.16 -22.17 8.13
C PHE A 421 5.80 -21.66 7.64
N ILE A 422 5.54 -20.36 7.82
CA ILE A 422 4.31 -19.70 7.34
C ILE A 422 4.28 -19.69 5.81
N ALA A 423 5.37 -19.31 5.16
CA ALA A 423 5.52 -19.35 3.71
C ALA A 423 5.29 -20.77 3.15
N LYS A 424 5.84 -21.81 3.81
CA LYS A 424 5.63 -23.20 3.42
C LYS A 424 4.15 -23.58 3.49
N ALA A 425 3.50 -23.32 4.63
CA ALA A 425 2.07 -23.57 4.82
C ALA A 425 1.20 -22.81 3.82
N VAL A 426 1.53 -21.54 3.51
CA VAL A 426 0.86 -20.73 2.48
C VAL A 426 0.99 -21.38 1.10
N THR A 427 2.18 -21.74 0.67
CA THR A 427 2.37 -22.37 -0.65
C THR A 427 1.71 -23.76 -0.76
N GLU A 428 1.63 -24.52 0.34
CA GLU A 428 0.92 -25.81 0.37
C GLU A 428 -0.61 -25.62 0.36
N ALA A 429 -1.12 -24.53 0.95
CA ALA A 429 -2.54 -24.20 0.97
C ALA A 429 -3.03 -23.58 -0.36
N LEU A 430 -2.24 -22.73 -1.02
CA LEU A 430 -2.60 -22.12 -2.30
C LEU A 430 -2.90 -23.18 -3.37
N LYS A 431 -2.12 -24.28 -3.41
CA LYS A 431 -2.36 -25.48 -4.26
C LYS A 431 -3.73 -26.14 -4.05
N GLN A 432 -4.35 -25.96 -2.89
CA GLN A 432 -5.67 -26.49 -2.53
C GLN A 432 -6.78 -25.44 -2.67
N HIS A 433 -6.41 -24.16 -2.77
CA HIS A 433 -7.31 -23.01 -2.71
C HIS A 433 -7.03 -22.06 -3.88
N ALA A 434 -7.14 -22.58 -5.11
CA ALA A 434 -6.74 -21.88 -6.34
C ALA A 434 -7.35 -20.47 -6.51
N LYS A 435 -8.58 -20.21 -5.99
CA LYS A 435 -9.17 -18.85 -5.95
C LYS A 435 -8.31 -17.80 -5.26
N LEU A 436 -7.41 -18.17 -4.35
CA LEU A 436 -6.46 -17.28 -3.68
C LEU A 436 -5.10 -17.21 -4.39
N ASN A 437 -4.85 -18.06 -5.39
CA ASN A 437 -3.69 -18.00 -6.29
C ASN A 437 -4.14 -17.58 -7.70
N ALA A 438 -4.87 -16.48 -7.78
CA ALA A 438 -5.52 -16.00 -8.99
C ALA A 438 -5.47 -14.47 -9.11
N SER A 439 -5.74 -13.97 -10.32
CA SER A 439 -6.09 -12.58 -10.61
C SER A 439 -7.48 -12.51 -11.25
N PHE A 440 -8.20 -11.42 -11.01
CA PHE A 440 -9.51 -11.15 -11.61
C PHE A 440 -9.45 -9.87 -12.45
N ASP A 441 -9.75 -10.01 -13.74
CA ASP A 441 -9.88 -8.91 -14.68
C ASP A 441 -11.37 -8.67 -14.93
N GLU A 442 -11.86 -7.52 -14.46
CA GLU A 442 -13.27 -7.16 -14.56
C GLU A 442 -13.66 -6.60 -15.94
N GLU A 443 -12.69 -6.02 -16.67
CA GLU A 443 -12.89 -5.49 -18.02
C GLU A 443 -12.96 -6.64 -19.04
N ALA A 444 -12.00 -7.57 -18.98
CA ALA A 444 -12.01 -8.79 -19.77
C ALA A 444 -13.09 -9.80 -19.31
N LYS A 445 -13.59 -9.65 -18.08
CA LYS A 445 -14.51 -10.59 -17.39
C LYS A 445 -13.88 -11.98 -17.19
N GLU A 446 -12.57 -12.02 -16.98
CA GLU A 446 -11.76 -13.24 -16.89
C GLU A 446 -11.18 -13.46 -15.48
N VAL A 447 -11.08 -14.73 -15.08
CA VAL A 447 -10.33 -15.15 -13.89
C VAL A 447 -9.14 -15.97 -14.34
N THR A 448 -7.94 -15.46 -14.10
CA THR A 448 -6.70 -16.22 -14.32
C THR A 448 -6.32 -16.96 -13.05
N TYR A 449 -6.39 -18.28 -13.07
CA TYR A 449 -5.85 -19.14 -12.01
C TYR A 449 -4.40 -19.50 -12.32
N HIS A 450 -3.46 -19.15 -11.45
CA HIS A 450 -2.04 -19.40 -11.70
C HIS A 450 -1.66 -20.85 -11.34
N ASP A 451 -0.82 -21.47 -12.17
CA ASP A 451 -0.33 -22.85 -12.03
C ASP A 451 0.89 -22.99 -11.11
N ALA A 452 1.49 -21.86 -10.70
CA ALA A 452 2.59 -21.76 -9.75
C ALA A 452 2.32 -20.71 -8.65
N GLU A 453 2.90 -20.91 -7.47
CA GLU A 453 2.88 -19.93 -6.37
C GLU A 453 4.12 -19.04 -6.39
N HIS A 454 3.97 -17.79 -6.83
CA HIS A 454 5.01 -16.76 -6.80
C HIS A 454 4.81 -15.90 -5.55
N LEU A 455 5.57 -16.18 -4.49
CA LEU A 455 5.29 -15.64 -3.17
C LEU A 455 6.00 -14.30 -2.95
N ALA A 456 5.22 -13.22 -2.90
CA ALA A 456 5.69 -11.88 -2.61
C ALA A 456 5.84 -11.68 -1.09
N ILE A 457 6.95 -11.09 -0.63
CA ILE A 457 7.26 -10.90 0.78
C ILE A 457 7.50 -9.40 1.04
N ALA A 458 6.68 -8.78 1.88
CA ALA A 458 6.87 -7.37 2.22
C ALA A 458 8.14 -7.15 3.07
N VAL A 459 9.00 -6.24 2.64
CA VAL A 459 10.28 -5.89 3.27
C VAL A 459 10.34 -4.39 3.53
N ASP A 460 10.40 -4.03 4.82
CA ASP A 460 10.63 -2.66 5.26
C ASP A 460 12.10 -2.23 5.02
N THR A 461 12.27 -1.01 4.49
CA THR A 461 13.56 -0.39 4.16
C THR A 461 13.53 1.11 4.46
N GLU A 462 14.71 1.74 4.57
CA GLU A 462 14.81 3.20 4.80
C GLU A 462 14.16 4.04 3.70
N LYS A 463 14.02 3.52 2.48
CA LYS A 463 13.33 4.19 1.35
C LYS A 463 11.81 3.96 1.37
N GLY A 464 11.31 3.05 2.21
CA GLY A 464 9.92 2.62 2.30
C GLY A 464 9.74 1.11 2.14
N LEU A 465 8.47 0.69 2.06
CA LEU A 465 8.10 -0.70 1.88
C LEU A 465 8.34 -1.12 0.42
N LEU A 466 9.02 -2.26 0.24
CA LEU A 466 9.20 -2.94 -1.05
C LEU A 466 8.69 -4.37 -0.90
N VAL A 467 8.18 -4.97 -1.98
CA VAL A 467 7.57 -6.31 -1.94
C VAL A 467 8.24 -7.25 -2.95
N PRO A 468 9.48 -7.71 -2.69
CA PRO A 468 10.15 -8.68 -3.54
C PRO A 468 9.40 -10.02 -3.66
N VAL A 469 9.50 -10.64 -4.84
CA VAL A 469 8.83 -11.87 -5.22
C VAL A 469 9.81 -13.05 -5.22
N ILE A 470 9.40 -14.14 -4.59
CA ILE A 470 10.08 -15.44 -4.66
C ILE A 470 9.34 -16.26 -5.71
N ASN A 471 9.87 -16.28 -6.93
CA ASN A 471 9.37 -17.12 -8.01
C ASN A 471 9.48 -18.61 -7.65
N ASP A 472 8.50 -19.40 -8.09
CA ASP A 472 8.38 -20.84 -7.84
C ASP A 472 8.42 -21.23 -6.35
N ALA A 473 7.93 -20.38 -5.47
CA ALA A 473 8.00 -20.60 -4.02
C ALA A 473 7.34 -21.94 -3.60
N GLY A 474 6.26 -22.35 -4.27
CA GLY A 474 5.60 -23.63 -4.00
C GLY A 474 6.36 -24.89 -4.44
N ASN A 475 7.45 -24.74 -5.18
CA ASN A 475 8.37 -25.82 -5.50
C ASN A 475 9.53 -25.93 -4.48
N LEU A 476 9.64 -24.99 -3.54
CA LEU A 476 10.70 -24.97 -2.53
C LEU A 476 10.34 -25.79 -1.28
N ASN A 477 11.35 -26.42 -0.69
CA ASN A 477 11.29 -26.95 0.67
C ASN A 477 11.56 -25.83 1.70
N LEU A 478 11.42 -26.14 2.99
CA LEU A 478 11.60 -25.15 4.06
C LEU A 478 12.99 -24.47 4.03
N ALA A 479 14.03 -25.24 3.66
CA ALA A 479 15.39 -24.73 3.52
C ALA A 479 15.57 -23.78 2.32
N GLY A 480 14.95 -24.10 1.18
CA GLY A 480 14.90 -23.24 0.00
C GLY A 480 14.18 -21.93 0.27
N LEU A 481 12.99 -22.00 0.89
CA LEU A 481 12.23 -20.82 1.34
C LEU A 481 13.05 -19.95 2.30
N ALA A 482 13.66 -20.55 3.34
CA ALA A 482 14.48 -19.80 4.29
C ALA A 482 15.68 -19.09 3.65
N LYS A 483 16.35 -19.74 2.68
CA LYS A 483 17.44 -19.13 1.89
C LYS A 483 16.94 -17.99 1.02
N LYS A 484 15.88 -18.21 0.23
CA LYS A 484 15.31 -17.20 -0.67
C LYS A 484 14.77 -15.99 0.08
N ILE A 485 13.98 -16.19 1.15
CA ILE A 485 13.46 -15.12 2.02
C ILE A 485 14.62 -14.29 2.62
N ALA A 486 15.69 -14.95 3.07
CA ALA A 486 16.85 -14.26 3.62
C ALA A 486 17.64 -13.48 2.56
N ASP A 487 17.82 -14.04 1.36
CA ASP A 487 18.50 -13.39 0.23
C ASP A 487 17.73 -12.17 -0.27
N VAL A 488 16.46 -12.32 -0.69
CA VAL A 488 15.66 -11.18 -1.19
C VAL A 488 15.53 -10.10 -0.11
N GLY A 489 15.27 -10.49 1.14
CA GLY A 489 15.20 -9.53 2.26
C GLY A 489 16.52 -8.82 2.56
N ALA A 490 17.68 -9.42 2.27
CA ALA A 490 18.97 -8.74 2.39
C ALA A 490 19.21 -7.82 1.19
N ARG A 491 18.97 -8.31 -0.04
CA ARG A 491 19.19 -7.57 -1.28
C ARG A 491 18.29 -6.34 -1.38
N THR A 492 16.99 -6.47 -1.09
CA THR A 492 16.03 -5.35 -1.03
C THR A 492 16.47 -4.26 -0.06
N ARG A 493 16.87 -4.60 1.18
CA ARG A 493 17.40 -3.61 2.14
C ARG A 493 18.70 -2.94 1.70
N SER A 494 19.53 -3.65 0.93
CA SER A 494 20.79 -3.13 0.39
C SER A 494 20.65 -2.41 -0.96
N GLY A 495 19.45 -2.30 -1.53
CA GLY A 495 19.22 -1.72 -2.86
C GLY A 495 19.76 -2.57 -4.03
N LYS A 496 19.80 -3.90 -3.87
CA LYS A 496 20.36 -4.87 -4.85
C LYS A 496 19.33 -5.92 -5.33
N ILE A 497 18.04 -5.60 -5.21
CA ILE A 497 16.96 -6.42 -5.75
C ILE A 497 16.78 -6.09 -7.23
N GLY A 498 16.58 -7.10 -8.09
CA GLY A 498 16.35 -6.89 -9.52
C GLY A 498 14.93 -6.38 -9.81
N PRO A 499 14.69 -5.66 -10.94
CA PRO A 499 13.34 -5.23 -11.33
C PRO A 499 12.36 -6.40 -11.50
N ASP A 500 12.81 -7.50 -12.10
CA ASP A 500 12.02 -8.72 -12.33
C ASP A 500 11.58 -9.40 -11.02
N GLU A 501 12.30 -9.14 -9.93
CA GLU A 501 11.96 -9.65 -8.59
C GLU A 501 11.00 -8.73 -7.83
N LEU A 502 10.46 -7.68 -8.46
CA LEU A 502 9.44 -6.78 -7.89
C LEU A 502 8.07 -6.92 -8.57
N SER A 503 7.90 -7.89 -9.48
CA SER A 503 6.67 -8.15 -10.24
C SER A 503 6.38 -9.66 -10.32
N GLY A 504 5.22 -10.04 -10.89
CA GLY A 504 4.85 -11.44 -11.11
C GLY A 504 4.46 -12.25 -9.87
N GLY A 505 4.36 -11.62 -8.69
CA GLY A 505 3.88 -12.30 -7.48
C GLY A 505 2.38 -12.59 -7.55
N THR A 506 1.97 -13.80 -7.19
CA THR A 506 0.57 -14.26 -7.20
C THR A 506 -0.12 -14.15 -5.84
N PHE A 507 0.65 -14.13 -4.76
CA PHE A 507 0.15 -13.95 -3.39
C PHE A 507 1.19 -13.24 -2.51
N THR A 508 0.75 -12.37 -1.59
CA THR A 508 1.66 -11.60 -0.71
C THR A 508 1.58 -12.05 0.75
N ILE A 509 2.73 -12.11 1.44
CA ILE A 509 2.82 -12.15 2.91
C ILE A 509 3.45 -10.85 3.41
N THR A 510 2.81 -10.21 4.38
CA THR A 510 3.36 -9.07 5.12
C THR A 510 3.48 -9.38 6.61
N ASN A 511 4.64 -9.07 7.20
CA ASN A 511 4.95 -9.41 8.59
C ASN A 511 5.13 -8.16 9.46
N ILE A 512 4.04 -7.78 10.12
CA ILE A 512 3.99 -6.72 11.13
C ILE A 512 4.38 -7.23 12.54
N GLY A 513 4.40 -8.55 12.76
CA GLY A 513 4.69 -9.15 14.05
C GLY A 513 6.08 -8.82 14.60
N SER A 514 7.03 -8.45 13.72
CA SER A 514 8.37 -7.98 14.13
C SER A 514 8.38 -6.61 14.83
N VAL A 515 7.34 -5.78 14.64
CA VAL A 515 7.17 -4.51 15.39
C VAL A 515 6.19 -4.64 16.57
N GLY A 516 5.71 -5.85 16.87
CA GLY A 516 4.85 -6.14 18.01
C GLY A 516 3.35 -5.94 17.77
N ALA A 517 2.93 -5.62 16.55
CA ALA A 517 1.51 -5.52 16.20
C ALA A 517 0.81 -6.89 16.29
N LEU A 518 -0.40 -6.93 16.85
CA LEU A 518 -1.15 -8.18 17.02
C LEU A 518 -1.72 -8.68 15.71
N PHE A 519 -2.38 -7.81 14.94
CA PHE A 519 -2.86 -8.02 13.58
C PHE A 519 -3.02 -6.64 12.92
N ASP A 520 -3.28 -6.63 11.61
CA ASP A 520 -3.61 -5.45 10.81
C ASP A 520 -4.51 -5.90 9.64
N THR A 521 -5.11 -4.96 8.91
CA THR A 521 -5.89 -5.19 7.70
C THR A 521 -5.07 -4.78 6.46
N PRO A 522 -4.15 -5.63 5.98
CA PRO A 522 -3.24 -5.27 4.89
C PRO A 522 -4.01 -5.02 3.59
N ILE A 523 -3.59 -4.00 2.83
CA ILE A 523 -4.12 -3.69 1.50
C ILE A 523 -3.51 -4.66 0.49
N ILE A 524 -4.34 -5.20 -0.41
CA ILE A 524 -3.92 -6.09 -1.51
C ILE A 524 -2.90 -5.39 -2.43
N ASN A 525 -2.03 -6.18 -3.07
CA ASN A 525 -1.13 -5.69 -4.13
C ASN A 525 -1.63 -6.20 -5.49
N GLN A 526 -2.36 -5.35 -6.22
CA GLN A 526 -2.89 -5.65 -7.55
C GLN A 526 -1.78 -6.16 -8.51
N PRO A 527 -2.06 -7.16 -9.38
CA PRO A 527 -3.36 -7.76 -9.68
C PRO A 527 -3.75 -8.99 -8.81
N GLN A 528 -3.08 -9.20 -7.67
CA GLN A 528 -3.38 -10.32 -6.78
C GLN A 528 -4.76 -10.17 -6.13
N VAL A 529 -5.37 -11.28 -5.70
CA VAL A 529 -6.66 -11.29 -4.97
C VAL A 529 -6.53 -11.58 -3.47
N GLY A 530 -5.31 -11.70 -2.93
CA GLY A 530 -5.10 -12.05 -1.52
C GLY A 530 -3.74 -11.63 -0.93
N ILE A 531 -3.77 -11.19 0.33
CA ILE A 531 -2.58 -10.86 1.13
C ILE A 531 -2.74 -11.32 2.58
N LEU A 532 -1.70 -11.98 3.11
CA LEU A 532 -1.67 -12.49 4.48
C LEU A 532 -0.79 -11.62 5.39
N GLY A 533 -1.40 -10.99 6.38
CA GLY A 533 -0.74 -10.35 7.52
C GLY A 533 -0.38 -11.38 8.61
N THR A 534 0.88 -11.37 9.06
CA THR A 534 1.34 -12.20 10.18
C THR A 534 1.59 -11.34 11.43
N GLY A 535 0.83 -11.62 12.49
CA GLY A 535 0.91 -10.94 13.78
C GLY A 535 2.12 -11.31 14.65
N ALA A 536 2.26 -10.61 15.78
CA ALA A 536 3.28 -10.90 16.77
C ALA A 536 3.03 -12.24 17.47
N ILE A 537 4.08 -13.07 17.57
CA ILE A 537 4.01 -14.35 18.31
C ILE A 537 4.27 -14.07 19.79
N VAL A 538 3.21 -14.16 20.60
CA VAL A 538 3.22 -13.79 22.02
C VAL A 538 2.83 -14.98 22.91
N LYS A 539 3.45 -15.08 24.09
CA LYS A 539 3.07 -16.09 25.09
C LYS A 539 1.77 -15.67 25.78
N ARG A 540 0.72 -16.49 25.69
CA ARG A 540 -0.58 -16.26 26.32
C ARG A 540 -1.02 -17.50 27.12
N PRO A 541 -1.73 -17.35 28.25
CA PRO A 541 -2.49 -18.45 28.85
C PRO A 541 -3.71 -18.74 27.96
N VAL A 542 -3.88 -19.99 27.57
CA VAL A 542 -4.97 -20.46 26.71
C VAL A 542 -5.54 -21.75 27.30
N VAL A 543 -6.85 -21.94 27.25
CA VAL A 543 -7.49 -23.21 27.60
C VAL A 543 -7.23 -24.20 26.47
N VAL A 544 -6.71 -25.37 26.81
CA VAL A 544 -6.43 -26.46 25.88
C VAL A 544 -7.11 -27.70 26.40
N THR A 545 -8.10 -28.16 25.66
CA THR A 545 -8.75 -29.46 25.83
C THR A 545 -7.81 -30.56 25.35
N ASP A 546 -7.68 -31.63 26.12
CA ASP A 546 -6.90 -32.81 25.71
C ASP A 546 -7.72 -33.84 24.93
N ALA A 547 -7.17 -35.04 24.73
CA ALA A 547 -7.81 -36.10 23.94
C ALA A 547 -8.96 -36.81 24.68
N ASP A 548 -8.99 -36.71 26.01
CA ASP A 548 -10.04 -37.29 26.86
C ASP A 548 -11.19 -36.29 27.10
N GLY A 549 -10.95 -35.01 26.77
CA GLY A 549 -11.93 -33.92 26.85
C GLY A 549 -11.72 -32.99 28.05
N ASP A 550 -10.62 -33.15 28.80
CA ASP A 550 -10.34 -32.35 29.99
C ASP A 550 -9.66 -31.02 29.62
N ASP A 551 -10.19 -29.91 30.17
CA ASP A 551 -9.69 -28.55 29.92
C ASP A 551 -8.54 -28.19 30.87
N THR A 552 -7.41 -27.75 30.30
CA THR A 552 -6.24 -27.28 31.06
C THR A 552 -5.79 -25.89 30.60
N ILE A 553 -5.41 -25.02 31.53
CA ILE A 553 -4.79 -23.73 31.17
C ILE A 553 -3.30 -23.94 30.92
N ALA A 554 -2.84 -23.65 29.70
CA ALA A 554 -1.45 -23.78 29.31
C ALA A 554 -0.89 -22.49 28.69
N ILE A 555 0.41 -22.25 28.89
CA ILE A 555 1.10 -21.16 28.19
C ILE A 555 1.39 -21.62 26.76
N ARG A 556 0.86 -20.88 25.77
CA ARG A 556 1.02 -21.12 24.33
C ARG A 556 1.62 -19.90 23.63
N SER A 557 2.34 -20.15 22.54
CA SER A 557 2.90 -19.12 21.66
C SER A 557 1.89 -18.79 20.58
N MET A 558 0.98 -17.86 20.87
CA MET A 558 -0.14 -17.53 19.99
C MET A 558 0.25 -16.46 18.96
N MET A 559 -0.35 -16.56 17.77
CA MET A 559 -0.21 -15.62 16.66
C MET A 559 -1.59 -15.34 16.05
N TYR A 560 -1.81 -14.14 15.54
CA TYR A 560 -2.93 -13.89 14.63
C TYR A 560 -2.46 -13.99 13.18
N LEU A 561 -3.29 -14.58 12.33
CA LEU A 561 -3.20 -14.45 10.87
C LEU A 561 -4.39 -13.62 10.40
N SER A 562 -4.13 -12.55 9.64
CA SER A 562 -5.16 -11.73 8.99
C SER A 562 -5.05 -11.87 7.48
N LEU A 563 -6.05 -12.47 6.84
CA LEU A 563 -6.13 -12.57 5.38
C LEU A 563 -7.05 -11.47 4.87
N THR A 564 -6.52 -10.52 4.10
CA THR A 564 -7.35 -9.65 3.25
C THR A 564 -7.47 -10.30 1.88
N TYR A 565 -8.69 -10.31 1.33
CA TYR A 565 -9.02 -10.92 0.06
C TYR A 565 -10.00 -10.06 -0.75
N ASP A 566 -9.97 -10.19 -2.08
CA ASP A 566 -10.89 -9.50 -2.98
C ASP A 566 -12.20 -10.28 -3.09
N HIS A 567 -13.28 -9.73 -2.53
CA HIS A 567 -14.57 -10.39 -2.46
C HIS A 567 -15.31 -10.42 -3.82
N ARG A 568 -14.75 -9.83 -4.89
CA ARG A 568 -15.23 -10.07 -6.26
C ARG A 568 -15.00 -11.52 -6.72
N LEU A 569 -13.96 -12.19 -6.20
CA LEU A 569 -13.61 -13.58 -6.55
C LEU A 569 -13.65 -14.56 -5.35
N VAL A 570 -13.21 -14.10 -4.18
CA VAL A 570 -13.00 -14.95 -3.00
C VAL A 570 -14.14 -14.73 -2.00
N ASP A 571 -14.96 -15.75 -1.79
CA ASP A 571 -16.01 -15.71 -0.77
C ASP A 571 -15.43 -15.87 0.64
N GLY A 572 -16.10 -15.32 1.64
CA GLY A 572 -15.71 -15.52 3.06
C GLY A 572 -15.63 -16.99 3.51
N ALA A 573 -16.33 -17.90 2.81
CA ALA A 573 -16.19 -19.34 3.05
C ALA A 573 -14.88 -19.92 2.49
N ASP A 574 -14.36 -19.38 1.38
CA ASP A 574 -13.09 -19.80 0.77
C ASP A 574 -11.90 -19.24 1.57
N ALA A 575 -11.97 -17.96 1.95
CA ALA A 575 -11.05 -17.33 2.90
C ALA A 575 -10.99 -18.11 4.23
N GLY A 576 -12.16 -18.50 4.78
CA GLY A 576 -12.25 -19.27 6.00
C GLY A 576 -11.63 -20.66 5.90
N ARG A 577 -11.85 -21.38 4.79
CA ARG A 577 -11.23 -22.69 4.53
C ARG A 577 -9.70 -22.58 4.43
N PHE A 578 -9.19 -21.60 3.70
CA PHE A 578 -7.76 -21.35 3.57
C PHE A 578 -7.11 -21.03 4.93
N LEU A 579 -7.70 -20.13 5.71
CA LEU A 579 -7.21 -19.81 7.06
C LEU A 579 -7.22 -21.03 8.00
N GLN A 580 -8.21 -21.92 7.88
CA GLN A 580 -8.26 -23.18 8.64
C GLN A 580 -7.21 -24.19 8.17
N ALA A 581 -6.90 -24.25 6.87
CA ALA A 581 -5.81 -25.06 6.34
C ALA A 581 -4.45 -24.57 6.88
N LEU A 582 -4.20 -23.25 6.85
CA LEU A 582 -3.00 -22.65 7.45
C LEU A 582 -2.89 -22.93 8.96
N LYS A 583 -3.98 -22.73 9.71
CA LYS A 583 -4.05 -23.00 11.15
C LYS A 583 -3.70 -24.46 11.43
N SER A 584 -4.38 -25.39 10.77
CA SER A 584 -4.17 -26.83 10.95
C SER A 584 -2.72 -27.23 10.66
N ARG A 585 -2.16 -26.75 9.55
CA ARG A 585 -0.79 -27.06 9.12
C ARG A 585 0.28 -26.53 10.08
N LEU A 586 0.07 -25.32 10.62
CA LEU A 586 1.00 -24.68 11.56
C LEU A 586 0.87 -25.25 12.99
N GLU A 587 -0.34 -25.60 13.42
CA GLU A 587 -0.61 -26.18 14.75
C GLU A 587 -0.24 -27.67 14.84
N GLU A 588 -0.34 -28.41 13.73
CA GLU A 588 0.24 -29.75 13.62
C GLU A 588 1.75 -29.70 13.87
N GLY A 589 2.42 -28.72 13.27
CA GLY A 589 3.84 -28.43 13.48
C GLY A 589 4.80 -29.46 12.87
N ALA A 590 4.29 -30.39 12.05
CA ALA A 590 5.05 -31.47 11.41
C ALA A 590 6.00 -30.93 10.31
N PHE A 591 7.18 -30.46 10.70
CA PHE A 591 8.23 -29.98 9.79
C PHE A 591 9.59 -30.64 10.09
N GLU A 592 9.61 -31.74 10.86
CA GLU A 592 10.80 -32.48 11.24
C GLU A 592 11.56 -32.99 10.01
N ALA A 593 10.85 -33.52 9.00
CA ALA A 593 11.44 -34.02 7.76
C ALA A 593 12.16 -32.90 6.96
N ASP A 594 11.58 -31.71 6.88
CA ASP A 594 12.17 -30.51 6.28
C ASP A 594 13.44 -30.01 7.03
N LEU A 595 13.60 -30.43 8.28
CA LEU A 595 14.70 -30.02 9.18
C LEU A 595 15.71 -31.14 9.46
N GLY A 596 15.50 -32.34 8.91
CA GLY A 596 16.34 -33.52 9.14
C GLY A 596 16.34 -34.01 10.60
N LEU A 597 15.17 -34.02 11.26
CA LEU A 597 14.99 -34.29 12.69
C LEU A 597 14.17 -35.55 13.03
#